data_AF-A0A1A8PPV6-F1
#
_entry.id   AF-A0A1A8PPV6-F1
#
_cell.length_a   1.000
_cell.length_b   1.000
_cell.length_c   1.000
_cell.angle_alpha   90.00
_cell.angle_beta   90.00
_cell.angle_gamma   90.00
#
_symmetry.space_group_name_H-M   'P 1'
#
loop_
_entity.id
_entity.type
_entity.pdbx_description
1 polymer ?
#
loop_
_entity_poly.entity_id
_entity_poly.type
_entity_poly.pdbx_seq_one_letter_code
_entity_poly.pdbx_strand_id
1 'polypeptide(L)'
;MTMDVRAVLEFATLTRVLSLVLQAVLNAAIPDHDADAFRPPRTEEHLYLDSVVEWLFGGLSHWDAEHYLFIAERGYLYEHNFAFFPLFPVVLRGLVETLLRPLSSWLSVRGRLLLAVAVGNSALFLLSAVALYALSRAVLQDRRLALLSSFLYCITPANVFMTAGYSESLFAALTYGGLLLLEKGFTFTACLALSIATAARSNGLVNIGFLLYLPALRAISQIRVYRTTTKGYSKVLRYIWVTLRLLLTSLLGTAVIALPFCAFQYYGYRTFCTPSTSLEQIHPSLLSLAEKRSYRVPNENGPPPLWCMRPLPLLYSHIQDVYWDVGFLRYFELRQIPNFILALPMATLGIVAVYAYFQANSELCLRLGLWETSSKKGLDKPIPGFFNPKVFVYIVHSAVLLVFGTLCMHVQVLTRFMASSSPVPFWISAHLLLLNEPLLHRRKTSSSTVQLHTDFRNCCKHTTQNPIAALLPHFKACSPTTQCILGYFLSYWLLGLALHCNFLPWT
;
A
#
# COMPACT_ATOMS: atom_id res chain seq x y z
N MET A 1 -14.44 -19.15 9.43
CA MET A 1 -14.02 -18.40 8.23
C MET A 1 -15.15 -18.44 7.20
N THR A 2 -15.60 -17.31 6.66
CA THR A 2 -16.66 -17.30 5.63
C THR A 2 -16.13 -17.88 4.30
N MET A 3 -17.01 -18.40 3.45
CA MET A 3 -16.61 -18.95 2.13
C MET A 3 -15.85 -17.93 1.26
N ASP A 4 -16.20 -16.65 1.33
CA ASP A 4 -15.50 -15.61 0.56
C ASP A 4 -14.08 -15.37 1.06
N VAL A 5 -13.88 -15.32 2.39
CA VAL A 5 -12.55 -15.12 2.97
C VAL A 5 -11.65 -16.30 2.60
N ARG A 6 -12.20 -17.51 2.60
CA ARG A 6 -11.49 -18.70 2.10
C ARG A 6 -11.07 -18.54 0.64
N ALA A 7 -11.98 -18.12 -0.23
CA ALA A 7 -11.68 -17.92 -1.65
C ALA A 7 -10.63 -16.82 -1.90
N VAL A 8 -10.70 -15.71 -1.16
CA VAL A 8 -9.69 -14.63 -1.22
C VAL A 8 -8.32 -15.15 -0.76
N LEU A 9 -8.27 -15.90 0.35
CA LEU A 9 -7.03 -16.49 0.83
C LEU A 9 -6.45 -17.49 -0.16
N GLU A 10 -7.25 -18.44 -0.65
CA GLU A 10 -6.81 -19.44 -1.63
C GLU A 10 -6.24 -18.78 -2.89
N PHE A 11 -6.89 -17.73 -3.41
CA PHE A 11 -6.39 -17.01 -4.58
C PHE A 11 -5.16 -16.17 -4.28
N ALA A 12 -5.10 -15.47 -3.14
CA ALA A 12 -3.92 -14.72 -2.73
C ALA A 12 -2.70 -15.64 -2.53
N THR A 13 -2.89 -16.81 -1.90
CA THR A 13 -1.85 -17.83 -1.77
C THR A 13 -1.36 -18.28 -3.13
N LEU A 14 -2.28 -18.61 -4.05
CA LEU A 14 -1.92 -19.03 -5.40
C LEU A 14 -1.09 -17.97 -6.13
N THR A 15 -1.51 -16.71 -6.11
CA THR A 15 -0.77 -15.64 -6.80
C THR A 15 0.57 -15.32 -6.13
N ARG A 16 0.70 -15.47 -4.81
CA ARG A 16 2.00 -15.34 -4.11
C ARG A 16 2.97 -16.46 -4.48
N VAL A 17 2.51 -17.71 -4.41
CA VAL A 17 3.34 -18.87 -4.80
C VAL A 17 3.78 -18.73 -6.25
N LEU A 18 2.87 -18.38 -7.15
CA LEU A 18 3.20 -18.18 -8.56
C LEU A 18 4.19 -17.02 -8.75
N SER A 19 4.04 -15.92 -8.00
CA SER A 19 4.97 -14.79 -8.05
C SER A 19 6.38 -15.21 -7.61
N LEU A 20 6.51 -15.96 -6.50
CA LEU A 20 7.81 -16.44 -6.01
C LEU A 20 8.47 -17.42 -6.98
N VAL A 21 7.69 -18.34 -7.59
CA VAL A 21 8.21 -19.27 -8.60
C VAL A 21 8.67 -18.52 -9.84
N LEU A 22 7.85 -17.61 -10.37
CA LEU A 22 8.20 -16.84 -11.56
C LEU A 22 9.41 -15.95 -11.31
N GLN A 23 9.49 -15.30 -10.14
CA GLN A 23 10.65 -14.46 -9.80
C GLN A 23 11.95 -15.30 -9.82
N ALA A 24 11.94 -16.52 -9.26
CA ALA A 24 13.13 -17.38 -9.24
C ALA A 24 13.52 -17.82 -10.65
N VAL A 25 12.53 -18.20 -11.48
CA VAL A 25 12.77 -18.60 -12.87
C VAL A 25 13.30 -17.44 -13.71
N LEU A 26 12.69 -16.25 -13.60
CA LEU A 26 13.10 -15.07 -14.37
C LEU A 26 14.48 -14.58 -13.93
N ASN A 27 14.73 -14.53 -12.61
CA ASN A 27 16.03 -14.19 -12.05
C ASN A 27 17.15 -15.12 -12.55
N ALA A 28 16.85 -16.41 -12.74
CA ALA A 28 17.80 -17.37 -13.29
C ALA A 28 17.94 -17.30 -14.83
N ALA A 29 16.90 -16.88 -15.53
CA ALA A 29 16.85 -16.90 -17.00
C ALA A 29 17.35 -15.61 -17.66
N ILE A 30 17.20 -14.47 -17.01
CA ILE A 30 17.55 -13.14 -17.51
C ILE A 30 18.80 -12.66 -16.76
N PRO A 31 19.84 -12.17 -17.45
CA PRO A 31 21.00 -11.61 -16.77
C PRO A 31 20.70 -10.24 -16.14
N ASP A 32 21.36 -9.94 -15.03
CA ASP A 32 21.19 -8.67 -14.34
C ASP A 32 21.75 -7.50 -15.15
N HIS A 33 20.98 -6.42 -15.19
CA HIS A 33 21.44 -5.15 -15.73
C HIS A 33 22.40 -4.44 -14.75
N ASP A 34 23.43 -3.79 -15.28
CA ASP A 34 24.34 -3.00 -14.47
C ASP A 34 23.72 -1.64 -14.12
N ALA A 35 22.85 -1.65 -13.11
CA ALA A 35 22.19 -0.47 -12.59
C ALA A 35 23.06 0.27 -11.57
N ASP A 36 22.97 1.60 -11.57
CA ASP A 36 23.61 2.47 -10.59
C ASP A 36 22.86 2.52 -9.24
N ALA A 37 22.45 1.35 -8.74
CA ALA A 37 21.67 1.20 -7.52
C ALA A 37 22.57 1.03 -6.28
N PHE A 38 21.99 1.21 -5.09
CA PHE A 38 22.66 0.92 -3.83
C PHE A 38 23.01 -0.57 -3.74
N ARG A 39 24.32 -0.88 -3.66
CA ARG A 39 24.87 -2.24 -3.60
C ARG A 39 26.01 -2.29 -2.57
N PRO A 40 25.70 -2.52 -1.28
CA PRO A 40 26.71 -2.57 -0.24
C PRO A 40 27.58 -3.84 -0.36
N PRO A 41 28.89 -3.77 -0.03
CA PRO A 41 29.75 -4.95 -0.05
C PRO A 41 29.28 -5.99 0.98
N ARG A 42 29.20 -7.25 0.56
CA ARG A 42 28.90 -8.39 1.45
C ARG A 42 30.15 -8.66 2.30
N THR A 43 30.03 -8.56 3.62
CA THR A 43 31.15 -8.81 4.56
C THR A 43 31.04 -10.12 5.33
N GLU A 44 29.90 -10.80 5.26
CA GLU A 44 29.73 -12.13 5.86
C GLU A 44 30.20 -13.21 4.88
N GLU A 45 30.80 -14.29 5.41
CA GLU A 45 31.14 -15.47 4.62
C GLU A 45 29.88 -16.24 4.22
N HIS A 46 29.86 -16.75 3.00
CA HIS A 46 28.74 -17.54 2.48
C HIS A 46 28.67 -18.91 3.16
N LEU A 47 27.48 -19.26 3.64
CA LEU A 47 27.16 -20.59 4.18
C LEU A 47 26.53 -21.49 3.12
N TYR A 48 26.46 -22.79 3.41
CA TYR A 48 26.08 -23.84 2.45
C TYR A 48 24.72 -23.62 1.76
N LEU A 49 23.70 -23.16 2.50
CA LEU A 49 22.37 -22.94 1.94
C LEU A 49 22.18 -21.55 1.32
N ASP A 50 23.16 -20.64 1.47
CA ASP A 50 23.02 -19.28 0.96
C ASP A 50 22.91 -19.27 -0.56
N SER A 51 23.66 -20.13 -1.27
CA SER A 51 23.55 -20.23 -2.73
C SER A 51 22.17 -20.66 -3.20
N VAL A 52 21.50 -21.57 -2.46
CA VAL A 52 20.16 -22.04 -2.79
C VAL A 52 19.13 -20.94 -2.52
N VAL A 53 19.24 -20.26 -1.39
CA VAL A 53 18.36 -19.13 -1.04
C VAL A 53 18.54 -17.97 -2.01
N GLU A 54 19.77 -17.66 -2.40
CA GLU A 54 20.08 -16.63 -3.38
C GLU A 54 19.50 -16.98 -4.75
N TRP A 55 19.62 -18.24 -5.19
CA TRP A 55 19.01 -18.69 -6.43
C TRP A 55 17.48 -18.59 -6.41
N LEU A 56 16.84 -18.94 -5.28
CA LEU A 56 15.39 -18.89 -5.13
C LEU A 56 14.83 -17.48 -4.95
N PHE A 57 15.54 -16.62 -4.21
CA PHE A 57 14.99 -15.38 -3.64
C PHE A 57 15.87 -14.14 -3.87
N GLY A 58 17.04 -14.26 -4.51
CA GLY A 58 17.96 -13.13 -4.75
C GLY A 58 17.31 -11.97 -5.50
N GLY A 59 16.48 -12.24 -6.52
CA GLY A 59 15.71 -11.21 -7.23
C GLY A 59 14.79 -10.35 -6.34
N LEU A 60 14.46 -10.80 -5.12
CA LEU A 60 13.66 -10.03 -4.15
C LEU A 60 14.47 -8.96 -3.40
N SER A 61 15.81 -8.98 -3.49
CA SER A 61 16.70 -8.02 -2.81
C SER A 61 17.03 -6.78 -3.63
N HIS A 62 16.61 -6.75 -4.90
CA HIS A 62 17.02 -5.75 -5.86
C HIS A 62 16.39 -4.38 -5.61
N TRP A 63 16.96 -3.33 -6.23
CA TRP A 63 16.49 -1.95 -6.11
C TRP A 63 16.44 -1.46 -4.66
N ASP A 64 15.35 -0.81 -4.26
CA ASP A 64 15.24 -0.23 -2.92
C ASP A 64 15.12 -1.31 -1.81
N ALA A 65 14.85 -2.57 -2.17
CA ALA A 65 14.81 -3.67 -1.20
C ALA A 65 16.18 -3.85 -0.51
N GLU A 66 17.27 -3.53 -1.22
CA GLU A 66 18.62 -3.62 -0.68
C GLU A 66 18.81 -2.68 0.52
N HIS A 67 18.20 -1.49 0.52
CA HIS A 67 18.23 -0.60 1.68
C HIS A 67 17.52 -1.21 2.89
N TYR A 68 16.33 -1.79 2.71
CA TYR A 68 15.60 -2.42 3.81
C TYR A 68 16.36 -3.61 4.40
N LEU A 69 16.96 -4.46 3.55
CA LEU A 69 17.78 -5.59 3.98
C LEU A 69 19.04 -5.11 4.70
N PHE A 70 19.73 -4.11 4.14
CA PHE A 70 20.91 -3.52 4.77
C PHE A 70 20.60 -2.93 6.15
N ILE A 71 19.48 -2.21 6.30
CA ILE A 71 19.04 -1.66 7.58
C ILE A 71 18.71 -2.78 8.57
N ALA A 72 18.08 -3.87 8.13
CA ALA A 72 17.79 -5.02 9.01
C ALA A 72 19.07 -5.75 9.45
N GLU A 73 20.10 -5.75 8.60
CA GLU A 73 21.39 -6.37 8.86
C GLU A 73 22.26 -5.52 9.80
N ARG A 74 22.38 -4.21 9.52
CA ARG A 74 23.39 -3.31 10.12
C ARG A 74 22.84 -2.05 10.77
N GLY A 75 21.54 -1.82 10.69
CA GLY A 75 20.90 -0.59 11.16
C GLY A 75 21.14 0.59 10.23
N TYR A 76 20.86 1.79 10.76
CA TYR A 76 20.93 3.03 10.00
C TYR A 76 22.34 3.62 9.98
N LEU A 77 23.16 3.16 9.03
CA LEU A 77 24.52 3.68 8.83
C LEU A 77 24.59 4.91 7.92
N TYR A 78 23.92 4.88 6.76
CA TYR A 78 23.98 5.97 5.79
C TYR A 78 22.81 6.93 5.95
N GLU A 79 23.05 8.23 5.74
CA GLU A 79 22.02 9.27 5.91
C GLU A 79 20.80 9.03 5.01
N HIS A 80 21.01 8.66 3.74
CA HIS A 80 19.93 8.38 2.80
C HIS A 80 19.06 7.16 3.18
N ASN A 81 19.55 6.25 4.02
CA ASN A 81 18.76 5.09 4.49
C ASN A 81 17.53 5.53 5.30
N PHE A 82 17.53 6.73 5.88
CA PHE A 82 16.37 7.27 6.61
C PHE A 82 15.18 7.63 5.72
N ALA A 83 15.27 7.49 4.39
CA ALA A 83 14.11 7.43 3.51
C ALA A 83 13.25 6.17 3.79
N PHE A 84 13.88 5.09 4.26
CA PHE A 84 13.26 3.79 4.50
C PHE A 84 12.93 3.66 5.99
N PHE A 85 11.63 3.56 6.29
CA PHE A 85 11.11 3.62 7.66
C PHE A 85 11.36 2.32 8.45
N PRO A 86 11.46 2.40 9.79
CA PRO A 86 12.12 1.37 10.59
C PRO A 86 11.29 0.13 10.86
N LEU A 87 9.95 0.17 10.76
CA LEU A 87 9.13 -0.96 11.18
C LEU A 87 9.41 -2.22 10.36
N PHE A 88 9.55 -2.10 9.03
CA PHE A 88 9.76 -3.27 8.17
C PHE A 88 11.12 -3.94 8.44
N PRO A 89 12.26 -3.23 8.48
CA PRO A 89 13.54 -3.80 8.92
C PRO A 89 13.49 -4.43 10.31
N VAL A 90 12.83 -3.79 11.28
CA VAL A 90 12.69 -4.33 12.63
C VAL A 90 11.89 -5.63 12.65
N VAL A 91 10.81 -5.72 11.86
CA VAL A 91 10.04 -6.95 11.71
C VAL A 91 10.90 -8.06 11.08
N LEU A 92 11.63 -7.76 9.99
CA LEU A 92 12.52 -8.72 9.37
C LEU A 92 13.60 -9.21 10.34
N ARG A 93 14.27 -8.29 11.05
CA ARG A 93 15.29 -8.65 12.03
C ARG A 93 14.69 -9.48 13.18
N GLY A 94 13.51 -9.11 13.65
CA GLY A 94 12.76 -9.87 14.65
C GLY A 94 12.48 -11.30 14.19
N LEU A 95 12.04 -11.50 12.94
CA LEU A 95 11.80 -12.84 12.37
C LEU A 95 13.10 -13.66 12.28
N VAL A 96 14.21 -13.01 11.90
CA VAL A 96 15.52 -13.66 11.80
C VAL A 96 16.06 -14.10 13.16
N GLU A 97 15.92 -13.26 14.19
CA GLU A 97 16.41 -13.54 15.54
C GLU A 97 15.50 -14.45 16.37
N THR A 98 14.26 -14.66 15.91
CA THR A 98 13.30 -15.55 16.59
C THR A 98 13.03 -16.81 15.78
N LEU A 99 12.13 -16.76 14.80
CA LEU A 99 11.63 -17.91 14.06
C LEU A 99 12.71 -18.58 13.21
N LEU A 100 13.62 -17.80 12.60
CA LEU A 100 14.67 -18.32 11.72
C LEU A 100 16.02 -18.47 12.44
N ARG A 101 16.09 -18.24 13.76
CA ARG A 101 17.31 -18.42 14.53
C ARG A 101 17.89 -19.84 14.45
N PRO A 102 17.08 -20.92 14.47
CA PRO A 102 17.61 -22.29 14.32
C PRO A 102 18.35 -22.53 13.00
N LEU A 103 18.12 -21.68 11.98
CA LEU A 103 18.80 -21.79 10.68
C LEU A 103 20.15 -21.08 10.64
N SER A 104 20.59 -20.43 11.72
CA SER A 104 21.83 -19.63 11.75
C SER A 104 23.10 -20.42 11.44
N SER A 105 23.09 -21.74 11.63
CA SER A 105 24.23 -22.61 11.29
C SER A 105 24.35 -22.92 9.81
N TRP A 106 23.28 -22.73 9.02
CA TRP A 106 23.24 -23.07 7.60
C TRP A 106 23.05 -21.86 6.68
N LEU A 107 22.52 -20.76 7.20
CA LEU A 107 22.22 -19.54 6.46
C LEU A 107 22.82 -18.32 7.16
N SER A 108 23.45 -17.45 6.38
CA SER A 108 23.93 -16.15 6.83
C SER A 108 22.77 -15.27 7.32
N VAL A 109 23.07 -14.13 7.94
CA VAL A 109 22.02 -13.17 8.29
C VAL A 109 21.27 -12.74 7.02
N ARG A 110 22.02 -12.52 5.92
CA ARG A 110 21.46 -12.17 4.62
C ARG A 110 20.53 -13.26 4.07
N GLY A 111 20.96 -14.52 4.05
CA GLY A 111 20.12 -15.63 3.59
C GLY A 111 18.83 -15.77 4.41
N ARG A 112 18.91 -15.65 5.74
CA ARG A 112 17.71 -15.67 6.61
C ARG A 112 16.80 -14.47 6.37
N LEU A 113 17.34 -13.28 6.08
CA LEU A 113 16.55 -12.10 5.73
C LEU A 113 15.78 -12.30 4.42
N LEU A 114 16.38 -12.89 3.38
CA LEU A 114 15.68 -13.19 2.12
C LEU A 114 14.52 -14.18 2.33
N LEU A 115 14.75 -15.23 3.14
CA LEU A 115 13.69 -16.15 3.53
C LEU A 115 12.58 -15.45 4.32
N ALA A 116 12.96 -14.57 5.26
CA ALA A 116 12.01 -13.75 6.02
C ALA A 116 11.20 -12.81 5.11
N VAL A 117 11.80 -12.24 4.07
CA VAL A 117 11.09 -11.45 3.05
C VAL A 117 10.09 -12.34 2.32
N ALA A 118 10.53 -13.46 1.73
CA ALA A 118 9.65 -14.32 0.93
C ALA A 118 8.43 -14.81 1.71
N VAL A 119 8.63 -15.31 2.94
CA VAL A 119 7.56 -15.84 3.78
C VAL A 119 6.77 -14.71 4.46
N GLY A 120 7.48 -13.73 5.03
CA GLY A 120 6.89 -12.63 5.78
C GLY A 120 6.03 -11.71 4.91
N ASN A 121 6.54 -11.27 3.76
CA ASN A 121 5.73 -10.44 2.84
C ASN A 121 4.60 -11.22 2.18
N SER A 122 4.76 -12.52 1.93
CA SER A 122 3.63 -13.36 1.53
C SER A 122 2.54 -13.36 2.60
N ALA A 123 2.88 -13.66 3.87
CA ALA A 123 1.90 -13.66 4.96
C ALA A 123 1.22 -12.30 5.16
N LEU A 124 2.00 -11.20 5.11
CA LEU A 124 1.48 -9.84 5.21
C LEU A 124 0.56 -9.48 4.04
N PHE A 125 0.87 -9.95 2.82
CA PHE A 125 -0.01 -9.77 1.65
C PHE A 125 -1.32 -10.55 1.78
N LEU A 126 -1.30 -11.78 2.29
CA LEU A 126 -2.53 -12.52 2.57
C LEU A 126 -3.39 -11.77 3.60
N LEU A 127 -2.75 -11.22 4.65
CA LEU A 127 -3.44 -10.40 5.65
C LEU A 127 -4.03 -9.12 5.04
N SER A 128 -3.28 -8.43 4.18
CA SER A 128 -3.78 -7.22 3.51
C SER A 128 -4.93 -7.52 2.55
N ALA A 129 -4.91 -8.64 1.83
CA ALA A 129 -6.00 -9.06 0.94
C ALA A 129 -7.30 -9.33 1.72
N VAL A 130 -7.21 -10.01 2.87
CA VAL A 130 -8.36 -10.24 3.76
C VAL A 130 -8.85 -8.93 4.39
N ALA A 131 -7.94 -8.07 4.83
CA ALA A 131 -8.27 -6.76 5.38
C ALA A 131 -8.98 -5.88 4.34
N LEU A 132 -8.49 -5.87 3.10
CA LEU A 132 -9.12 -5.18 1.97
C LEU A 132 -10.52 -5.74 1.69
N TYR A 133 -10.70 -7.06 1.67
CA TYR A 133 -12.03 -7.66 1.48
C TYR A 133 -13.01 -7.20 2.58
N ALA A 134 -12.60 -7.28 3.84
CA ALA A 134 -13.42 -6.91 4.98
C ALA A 134 -13.75 -5.39 4.97
N LEU A 135 -12.78 -4.55 4.65
CA LEU A 135 -12.98 -3.10 4.47
C LEU A 135 -13.95 -2.81 3.33
N SER A 136 -13.73 -3.43 2.17
CA SER A 136 -14.58 -3.29 0.99
C SER A 136 -16.03 -3.68 1.27
N ARG A 137 -16.24 -4.78 2.02
CA ARG A 137 -17.58 -5.21 2.45
C ARG A 137 -18.26 -4.19 3.38
N ALA A 138 -17.51 -3.55 4.27
CA ALA A 138 -18.04 -2.58 5.23
C ALA A 138 -18.39 -1.23 4.57
N VAL A 139 -17.57 -0.79 3.61
CA VAL A 139 -17.69 0.51 2.94
C VAL A 139 -18.64 0.44 1.74
N LEU A 140 -18.40 -0.47 0.80
CA LEU A 140 -19.19 -0.57 -0.44
C LEU A 140 -20.58 -1.15 -0.18
N GLN A 141 -20.74 -1.97 0.86
CA GLN A 141 -21.97 -2.70 1.17
C GLN A 141 -22.46 -3.61 0.02
N ASP A 142 -21.58 -3.93 -0.94
CA ASP A 142 -21.81 -4.87 -2.04
C ASP A 142 -20.83 -6.04 -1.90
N ARG A 143 -21.36 -7.28 -1.82
CA ARG A 143 -20.55 -8.49 -1.66
C ARG A 143 -19.72 -8.78 -2.91
N ARG A 144 -20.34 -8.66 -4.08
CA ARG A 144 -19.75 -9.07 -5.35
C ARG A 144 -18.66 -8.09 -5.75
N LEU A 145 -18.91 -6.79 -5.61
CA LEU A 145 -17.91 -5.76 -5.84
C LEU A 145 -16.73 -5.89 -4.89
N ALA A 146 -16.97 -6.11 -3.59
CA ALA A 146 -15.90 -6.30 -2.61
C ALA A 146 -15.04 -7.53 -2.93
N LEU A 147 -15.66 -8.66 -3.28
CA LEU A 147 -14.95 -9.90 -3.62
C LEU A 147 -14.10 -9.73 -4.88
N LEU A 148 -14.65 -9.14 -5.94
CA LEU A 148 -13.92 -8.89 -7.18
C LEU A 148 -12.77 -7.91 -6.99
N SER A 149 -12.96 -6.87 -6.17
CA SER A 149 -11.90 -5.92 -5.82
C SER A 149 -10.72 -6.61 -5.14
N SER A 150 -11.00 -7.53 -4.20
CA SER A 150 -9.97 -8.32 -3.53
C SER A 150 -9.24 -9.28 -4.47
N PHE A 151 -9.94 -9.88 -5.43
CA PHE A 151 -9.27 -10.70 -6.45
C PHE A 151 -8.38 -9.87 -7.37
N LEU A 152 -8.81 -8.66 -7.77
CA LEU A 152 -7.96 -7.74 -8.54
C LEU A 152 -6.73 -7.31 -7.73
N TYR A 153 -6.87 -7.08 -6.43
CA TYR A 153 -5.73 -6.82 -5.55
C TYR A 153 -4.73 -7.98 -5.49
N CYS A 154 -5.21 -9.24 -5.53
CA CYS A 154 -4.34 -10.42 -5.55
C CYS A 154 -3.41 -10.49 -6.78
N ILE A 155 -3.79 -9.83 -7.88
CA ILE A 155 -3.01 -9.67 -9.12
C ILE A 155 -2.66 -8.20 -9.39
N THR A 156 -2.45 -7.42 -8.32
CA THR A 156 -2.17 -5.98 -8.41
C THR A 156 -0.98 -5.67 -9.34
N PRO A 157 -1.03 -4.58 -10.14
CA PRO A 157 0.11 -4.10 -10.94
C PRO A 157 1.39 -3.86 -10.12
N ALA A 158 1.25 -3.55 -8.82
CA ALA A 158 2.37 -3.33 -7.90
C ALA A 158 2.92 -4.64 -7.30
N ASN A 159 2.69 -5.79 -7.95
CA ASN A 159 2.90 -7.11 -7.38
C ASN A 159 4.30 -7.34 -6.81
N VAL A 160 5.32 -6.91 -7.54
CA VAL A 160 6.71 -7.15 -7.17
C VAL A 160 7.06 -6.46 -5.86
N PHE A 161 6.59 -5.22 -5.63
CA PHE A 161 6.78 -4.51 -4.36
C PHE A 161 6.00 -5.12 -3.19
N MET A 162 4.93 -5.86 -3.48
CA MET A 162 4.19 -6.61 -2.47
C MET A 162 4.89 -7.94 -2.10
N THR A 163 5.93 -8.33 -2.85
CA THR A 163 6.61 -9.64 -2.72
C THR A 163 8.09 -9.50 -2.33
N ALA A 164 8.80 -8.59 -2.98
CA ALA A 164 10.20 -8.25 -2.74
C ALA A 164 10.41 -7.60 -1.36
N GLY A 165 11.65 -7.30 -0.99
CA GLY A 165 12.05 -6.76 0.32
C GLY A 165 11.59 -5.33 0.58
N TYR A 166 10.30 -5.11 0.49
CA TYR A 166 9.62 -3.82 0.47
C TYR A 166 8.54 -3.76 1.57
N SER A 167 8.24 -2.56 2.05
CA SER A 167 7.31 -2.33 3.17
C SER A 167 5.83 -2.29 2.76
N GLU A 168 5.53 -2.37 1.47
CA GLU A 168 4.22 -2.16 0.86
C GLU A 168 3.16 -3.13 1.40
N SER A 169 3.48 -4.42 1.53
CA SER A 169 2.56 -5.43 2.09
C SER A 169 2.26 -5.19 3.56
N LEU A 170 3.28 -4.86 4.36
CA LEU A 170 3.12 -4.50 5.76
C LEU A 170 2.23 -3.25 5.92
N PHE A 171 2.53 -2.21 5.15
CA PHE A 171 1.80 -0.95 5.16
C PHE A 171 0.34 -1.13 4.74
N ALA A 172 0.07 -1.89 3.67
CA ALA A 172 -1.27 -2.17 3.20
C ALA A 172 -2.10 -2.96 4.22
N ALA A 173 -1.51 -3.98 4.86
CA ALA A 173 -2.18 -4.77 5.89
C ALA A 173 -2.62 -3.89 7.09
N LEU A 174 -1.72 -3.06 7.59
CA LEU A 174 -1.98 -2.16 8.71
C LEU A 174 -2.96 -1.04 8.34
N THR A 175 -2.83 -0.46 7.14
CA THR A 175 -3.71 0.60 6.67
C THR A 175 -5.13 0.08 6.46
N TYR A 176 -5.33 -0.99 5.69
CA TYR A 176 -6.67 -1.54 5.46
C TYR A 176 -7.30 -2.10 6.76
N GLY A 177 -6.49 -2.74 7.62
CA GLY A 177 -6.93 -3.19 8.93
C GLY A 177 -7.34 -2.04 9.85
N GLY A 178 -6.52 -0.98 9.91
CA GLY A 178 -6.79 0.22 10.70
C GLY A 178 -8.03 0.96 10.22
N LEU A 179 -8.22 1.11 8.91
CA LEU A 179 -9.42 1.72 8.32
C LEU A 179 -10.67 0.88 8.60
N LEU A 180 -10.57 -0.45 8.54
CA LEU A 180 -11.68 -1.34 8.91
C LEU A 180 -12.08 -1.19 10.38
N LEU A 181 -11.10 -1.09 11.29
CA LEU A 181 -11.36 -0.83 12.71
C LEU A 181 -12.03 0.54 12.91
N LEU A 182 -11.58 1.55 12.16
CA LEU A 182 -12.13 2.89 12.22
C LEU A 182 -13.59 2.91 11.76
N GLU A 183 -13.91 2.24 10.64
CA GLU A 183 -15.28 2.07 10.12
C GLU A 183 -16.20 1.36 11.12
N LYS A 184 -15.69 0.32 11.81
CA LYS A 184 -16.42 -0.41 12.86
C LYS A 184 -16.60 0.39 14.15
N GLY A 185 -15.89 1.51 14.32
CA GLY A 185 -16.00 2.37 15.50
C GLY A 185 -14.96 2.11 16.60
N PHE A 186 -14.01 1.19 16.38
CA PHE A 186 -12.90 0.92 17.30
C PHE A 186 -11.78 1.96 17.12
N THR A 187 -12.08 3.24 17.39
CA THR A 187 -11.21 4.36 17.04
C THR A 187 -9.82 4.29 17.68
N PHE A 188 -9.72 3.92 18.96
CA PHE A 188 -8.41 3.83 19.64
C PHE A 188 -7.51 2.77 18.99
N THR A 189 -8.05 1.57 18.78
CA THR A 189 -7.34 0.46 18.13
C THR A 189 -7.00 0.78 16.68
N ALA A 190 -7.87 1.51 15.99
CA ALA A 190 -7.59 2.02 14.65
C ALA A 190 -6.42 3.02 14.65
N CYS A 191 -6.39 3.98 15.58
CA CYS A 191 -5.27 4.92 15.71
C CYS A 191 -3.94 4.20 15.96
N LEU A 192 -3.95 3.14 16.79
CA LEU A 192 -2.76 2.32 17.02
C LEU A 192 -2.31 1.60 15.74
N ALA A 193 -3.22 0.94 15.02
CA ALA A 193 -2.90 0.27 13.77
C ALA A 193 -2.38 1.25 12.70
N LEU A 194 -3.00 2.43 12.57
CA LEU A 194 -2.57 3.48 11.64
C LEU A 194 -1.25 4.15 12.08
N SER A 195 -0.98 4.25 13.37
CA SER A 195 0.32 4.67 13.91
C SER A 195 1.42 3.68 13.51
N ILE A 196 1.19 2.38 13.70
CA ILE A 196 2.12 1.34 13.26
C ILE A 196 2.29 1.39 11.73
N ALA A 197 1.24 1.70 10.96
CA ALA A 197 1.37 1.93 9.51
C ALA A 197 2.31 3.12 9.19
N THR A 198 2.21 4.24 9.92
CA THR A 198 3.15 5.37 9.81
C THR A 198 4.59 4.97 10.12
N ALA A 199 4.80 4.03 11.05
CA ALA A 199 6.13 3.48 11.34
C ALA A 199 6.70 2.61 10.19
N ALA A 200 5.85 2.10 9.29
CA ALA A 200 6.27 1.39 8.09
C ALA A 200 6.61 2.34 6.93
N ARG A 201 5.87 3.45 6.81
CA ARG A 201 6.04 4.44 5.72
C ARG A 201 5.50 5.82 6.13
N SER A 202 6.18 6.87 5.68
CA SER A 202 5.80 8.28 5.93
C SER A 202 4.39 8.65 5.47
N ASN A 203 3.91 8.05 4.36
CA ASN A 203 2.57 8.31 3.83
C ASN A 203 1.44 7.80 4.74
N GLY A 204 1.74 7.03 5.79
CA GLY A 204 0.79 6.72 6.85
C GLY A 204 0.22 7.96 7.55
N LEU A 205 0.93 9.09 7.53
CA LEU A 205 0.43 10.37 8.05
C LEU A 205 -0.85 10.85 7.33
N VAL A 206 -1.01 10.53 6.04
CA VAL A 206 -2.20 10.93 5.28
C VAL A 206 -3.47 10.26 5.83
N ASN A 207 -3.33 9.12 6.51
CA ASN A 207 -4.45 8.42 7.15
C ASN A 207 -5.09 9.22 8.30
N ILE A 208 -4.43 10.26 8.83
CA ILE A 208 -5.02 11.21 9.79
C ILE A 208 -6.30 11.82 9.21
N GLY A 209 -6.38 12.02 7.89
CA GLY A 209 -7.59 12.52 7.22
C GLY A 209 -8.83 11.66 7.50
N PHE A 210 -8.71 10.33 7.52
CA PHE A 210 -9.83 9.44 7.86
C PHE A 210 -10.26 9.60 9.32
N LEU A 211 -9.29 9.73 10.24
CA LEU A 211 -9.54 9.96 11.66
C LEU A 211 -10.21 11.32 11.91
N LEU A 212 -9.90 12.35 11.13
CA LEU A 212 -10.58 13.64 11.28
C LEU A 212 -11.99 13.58 10.70
N TYR A 213 -12.16 12.94 9.56
CA TYR A 213 -13.42 12.92 8.82
C TYR A 213 -14.51 12.02 9.44
N LEU A 214 -14.20 10.74 9.72
CA LEU A 214 -15.22 9.77 10.13
C LEU A 214 -15.83 10.08 11.52
N PRO A 215 -15.06 10.42 12.56
CA PRO A 215 -15.58 10.95 13.82
C PRO A 215 -16.33 12.27 13.66
N ALA A 216 -15.91 13.18 12.78
CA ALA A 216 -16.64 14.43 12.52
C ALA A 216 -18.03 14.15 11.94
N LEU A 217 -18.16 13.24 10.97
CA LEU A 217 -19.45 12.78 10.46
C LEU A 217 -20.34 12.20 11.57
N ARG A 218 -19.77 11.36 12.43
CA ARG A 218 -20.51 10.79 13.58
C ARG A 218 -20.95 11.87 14.56
N ALA A 219 -20.09 12.82 14.88
CA ALA A 219 -20.42 13.95 15.76
C ALA A 219 -21.56 14.80 15.19
N ILE A 220 -21.50 15.14 13.89
CA ILE A 220 -22.56 15.90 13.21
C ILE A 220 -23.89 15.12 13.22
N SER A 221 -23.85 13.82 12.93
CA SER A 221 -25.05 12.98 12.97
C SER A 221 -25.69 12.94 14.38
N GLN A 222 -24.89 12.83 15.44
CA GLN A 222 -25.34 12.87 16.82
C GLN A 222 -25.94 14.23 17.21
N ILE A 223 -25.28 15.33 16.82
CA ILE A 223 -25.79 16.70 17.04
C ILE A 223 -27.14 16.89 16.35
N ARG A 224 -27.32 16.38 15.12
CA ARG A 224 -28.60 16.43 14.39
C ARG A 224 -29.70 15.67 15.13
N VAL A 225 -29.42 14.47 15.63
CA VAL A 225 -30.39 13.70 16.44
C VAL A 225 -30.77 14.48 17.70
N TYR A 226 -29.79 14.96 18.48
CA TYR A 226 -30.04 15.74 19.69
C TYR A 226 -30.79 17.04 19.44
N ARG A 227 -30.60 17.69 18.28
CA ARG A 227 -31.35 18.88 17.87
C ARG A 227 -32.86 18.62 17.89
N THR A 228 -33.29 17.42 17.48
CA THR A 228 -34.71 17.03 17.39
C THR A 228 -35.26 16.39 18.65
N THR A 229 -34.48 15.59 19.37
CA THR A 229 -34.97 14.76 20.48
C THR A 229 -34.86 15.43 21.85
N THR A 230 -33.93 16.38 22.06
CA THR A 230 -33.63 16.92 23.40
C THR A 230 -33.97 18.41 23.52
N LYS A 231 -34.49 18.82 24.69
CA LYS A 231 -34.84 20.20 25.05
C LYS A 231 -34.14 20.62 26.36
N GLY A 232 -33.98 21.93 26.57
CA GLY A 232 -33.42 22.51 27.79
C GLY A 232 -31.91 22.32 28.00
N TYR A 233 -31.43 22.50 29.23
CA TYR A 233 -30.00 22.46 29.60
C TYR A 233 -29.29 21.14 29.24
N SER A 234 -30.01 20.02 29.25
CA SER A 234 -29.47 18.70 28.86
C SER A 234 -28.95 18.65 27.41
N LYS A 235 -29.51 19.49 26.52
CA LYS A 235 -29.08 19.63 25.12
C LYS A 235 -27.70 20.25 25.02
N VAL A 236 -27.45 21.32 25.79
CA VAL A 236 -26.16 22.03 25.81
C VAL A 236 -25.06 21.11 26.32
N LEU A 237 -25.31 20.39 27.41
CA LEU A 237 -24.36 19.41 27.95
C LEU A 237 -24.00 18.31 26.93
N ARG A 238 -24.99 17.79 26.18
CA ARG A 238 -24.73 16.79 25.13
C ARG A 238 -23.92 17.36 23.97
N TYR A 239 -24.16 18.60 23.56
CA TYR A 239 -23.35 19.26 22.54
C TYR A 239 -21.91 19.46 22.99
N ILE A 240 -21.70 19.98 24.20
CA ILE A 240 -20.37 20.12 24.79
C ILE A 240 -19.65 18.77 24.82
N TRP A 241 -20.34 17.71 25.26
CA TRP A 241 -19.75 16.37 25.31
C TRP A 241 -19.34 15.83 23.93
N VAL A 242 -20.20 15.96 22.91
CA VAL A 242 -19.88 15.51 21.54
C VAL A 242 -18.70 16.29 20.98
N THR A 243 -18.69 17.62 21.15
CA THR A 243 -17.60 18.48 20.68
C THR A 243 -16.29 18.17 21.39
N LEU A 244 -16.31 18.05 22.72
CA LEU A 244 -15.13 17.71 23.51
C LEU A 244 -14.59 16.33 23.12
N ARG A 245 -15.46 15.34 22.95
CA ARG A 245 -15.09 14.00 22.50
C ARG A 245 -14.45 14.05 21.10
N LEU A 246 -15.01 14.82 20.17
CA LEU A 246 -14.45 14.99 18.83
C LEU A 246 -13.05 15.62 18.90
N LEU A 247 -12.90 16.74 19.62
CA LEU A 247 -11.63 17.44 19.75
C LEU A 247 -10.56 16.55 20.41
N LEU A 248 -10.91 15.86 21.49
CA LEU A 248 -9.98 14.96 22.17
C LEU A 248 -9.58 13.77 21.30
N THR A 249 -10.55 13.16 20.58
CA THR A 249 -10.28 12.05 19.67
C THR A 249 -9.38 12.50 18.52
N SER A 250 -9.66 13.66 17.92
CA SER A 250 -8.86 14.23 16.84
C SER A 250 -7.46 14.58 17.29
N LEU A 251 -7.29 15.25 18.43
CA LEU A 251 -6.00 15.65 18.96
C LEU A 251 -5.14 14.44 19.34
N LEU A 252 -5.67 13.57 20.23
CA LEU A 252 -4.92 12.40 20.70
C LEU A 252 -4.65 11.41 19.58
N GLY A 253 -5.64 11.14 18.73
CA GLY A 253 -5.46 10.20 17.62
C GLY A 253 -4.47 10.73 16.58
N THR A 254 -4.48 12.03 16.27
CA THR A 254 -3.47 12.65 15.39
C THR A 254 -2.08 12.53 15.98
N ALA A 255 -1.92 12.85 17.27
CA ALA A 255 -0.65 12.71 17.97
C ALA A 255 -0.14 11.26 17.95
N VAL A 256 -1.01 10.28 18.21
CA VAL A 256 -0.68 8.85 18.18
C VAL A 256 -0.24 8.41 16.77
N ILE A 257 -0.96 8.82 15.71
CA ILE A 257 -0.62 8.44 14.33
C ILE A 257 0.69 9.10 13.87
N ALA A 258 0.95 10.34 14.29
CA ALA A 258 2.17 11.07 13.94
C ALA A 258 3.40 10.69 14.78
N LEU A 259 3.21 10.10 15.96
CA LEU A 259 4.28 9.80 16.90
C LEU A 259 5.44 9.01 16.28
N PRO A 260 5.23 7.91 15.52
CA PRO A 260 6.34 7.15 14.96
C PRO A 260 7.15 7.94 13.93
N PHE A 261 6.50 8.81 13.14
CA PHE A 261 7.21 9.70 12.23
C PHE A 261 8.12 10.65 13.02
N CYS A 262 7.58 11.34 14.03
CA CYS A 262 8.34 12.27 14.87
C CYS A 262 9.48 11.59 15.62
N ALA A 263 9.22 10.40 16.19
CA ALA A 263 10.23 9.60 16.88
C ALA A 263 11.36 9.19 15.94
N PHE A 264 11.03 8.81 14.69
CA PHE A 264 12.02 8.46 13.70
C PHE A 264 12.84 9.67 13.21
N GLN A 265 12.21 10.85 13.06
CA GLN A 265 12.95 12.09 12.79
C GLN A 265 13.92 12.43 13.93
N TYR A 266 13.47 12.27 15.19
CA TYR A 266 14.32 12.49 16.35
C TYR A 266 15.48 11.49 16.43
N TYR A 267 15.23 10.22 16.11
CA TYR A 267 16.28 9.21 16.01
C TYR A 267 17.34 9.59 14.96
N GLY A 268 16.92 10.07 13.78
CA GLY A 268 17.83 10.57 12.75
C GLY A 268 18.62 11.80 13.19
N TYR A 269 17.97 12.75 13.86
CA TYR A 269 18.63 13.90 14.47
C TYR A 269 19.70 13.46 15.47
N ARG A 270 19.38 12.53 16.37
CA ARG A 270 20.35 11.99 17.34
C ARG A 270 21.52 11.27 16.68
N THR A 271 21.27 10.62 15.54
CA THR A 271 22.28 9.86 14.80
C THR A 271 23.28 10.75 14.08
N PHE A 272 22.84 11.85 13.44
CA PHE A 272 23.70 12.68 12.60
C PHE A 272 24.03 14.07 13.15
N CYS A 273 23.16 14.66 13.97
CA CYS A 273 23.39 15.99 14.56
C CYS A 273 24.11 15.92 15.91
N THR A 274 24.00 14.79 16.62
CA THR A 274 24.72 14.53 17.87
C THR A 274 25.39 13.14 17.84
N PRO A 275 26.28 12.89 16.86
CA PRO A 275 26.89 11.58 16.68
C PRO A 275 27.80 11.23 17.88
N SER A 276 27.76 9.97 18.29
CA SER A 276 28.67 9.38 19.30
C SER A 276 29.48 8.20 18.74
N THR A 277 29.36 7.96 17.44
CA THR A 277 30.02 6.86 16.73
C THR A 277 31.35 7.35 16.19
N SER A 278 32.44 6.68 16.60
CA SER A 278 33.75 6.87 16.00
C SER A 278 33.85 6.09 14.69
N LEU A 279 34.59 6.63 13.71
CA LEU A 279 34.75 6.00 12.39
C LEU A 279 35.39 4.60 12.49
N GLU A 280 36.19 4.34 13.52
CA GLU A 280 36.84 3.05 13.79
C GLU A 280 35.84 1.91 14.04
N GLN A 281 34.62 2.23 14.47
CA GLN A 281 33.56 1.23 14.69
C GLN A 281 32.91 0.75 13.39
N ILE A 282 33.12 1.47 12.28
CA ILE A 282 32.50 1.18 10.99
C ILE A 282 33.46 0.33 10.15
N HIS A 283 32.94 -0.76 9.56
CA HIS A 283 33.75 -1.65 8.74
C HIS A 283 34.41 -0.91 7.55
N PRO A 284 35.71 -1.09 7.28
CA PRO A 284 36.44 -0.32 6.26
C PRO A 284 35.82 -0.35 4.86
N SER A 285 35.27 -1.50 4.44
CA SER A 285 34.61 -1.62 3.13
C SER A 285 33.38 -0.71 3.01
N LEU A 286 32.63 -0.50 4.09
CA LEU A 286 31.46 0.38 4.13
C LEU A 286 31.86 1.86 4.12
N LEU A 287 32.99 2.20 4.74
CA LEU A 287 33.58 3.54 4.65
C LEU A 287 34.07 3.82 3.23
N SER A 288 34.73 2.86 2.58
CA SER A 288 35.19 3.02 1.19
C SER A 288 34.03 3.22 0.21
N LEU A 289 32.89 2.55 0.44
CA LEU A 289 31.67 2.79 -0.32
C LEU A 289 31.12 4.19 -0.06
N ALA A 290 31.12 4.63 1.21
CA ALA A 290 30.66 5.96 1.59
C ALA A 290 31.47 7.05 0.89
N GLU A 291 32.80 6.90 0.85
CA GLU A 291 33.69 7.82 0.16
C GLU A 291 33.44 7.81 -1.36
N LYS A 292 33.40 6.63 -1.99
CA LYS A 292 33.16 6.48 -3.43
C LYS A 292 31.83 7.08 -3.89
N ARG A 293 30.78 6.94 -3.08
CA ARG A 293 29.42 7.40 -3.40
C ARG A 293 29.06 8.74 -2.75
N SER A 294 30.00 9.36 -2.03
CA SER A 294 29.76 10.58 -1.25
C SER A 294 28.59 10.43 -0.26
N TYR A 295 28.41 9.25 0.34
CA TYR A 295 27.40 9.02 1.37
C TYR A 295 27.87 9.55 2.72
N ARG A 296 26.97 10.21 3.43
CA ARG A 296 27.24 10.67 4.78
C ARG A 296 27.03 9.56 5.81
N VAL A 297 28.00 9.41 6.70
CA VAL A 297 27.97 8.50 7.87
C VAL A 297 28.04 9.32 9.17
N PRO A 298 27.52 8.80 10.30
CA PRO A 298 27.73 9.40 11.62
C PRO A 298 29.22 9.49 11.95
N ASN A 299 29.67 10.67 12.37
CA ASN A 299 31.06 10.90 12.75
C ASN A 299 31.12 11.90 13.90
N GLU A 300 31.53 11.45 15.08
CA GLU A 300 31.70 12.28 16.28
C GLU A 300 32.63 13.49 16.05
N ASN A 301 33.68 13.31 15.24
CA ASN A 301 34.66 14.36 14.96
C ASN A 301 34.33 15.16 13.68
N GLY A 302 33.23 14.83 13.00
CA GLY A 302 32.83 15.46 11.75
C GLY A 302 31.95 16.68 11.96
N PRO A 303 31.89 17.63 11.01
CA PRO A 303 30.94 18.73 11.08
C PRO A 303 29.50 18.18 11.01
N PRO A 304 28.54 18.74 11.77
CA PRO A 304 27.15 18.34 11.66
C PRO A 304 26.56 18.71 10.29
N PRO A 305 25.54 17.98 9.79
CA PRO A 305 24.84 18.35 8.57
C PRO A 305 24.19 19.74 8.64
N LEU A 306 24.11 20.43 7.50
CA LEU A 306 23.50 21.77 7.42
C LEU A 306 22.02 21.77 7.83
N TRP A 307 21.30 20.67 7.59
CA TRP A 307 19.90 20.55 7.98
C TRP A 307 19.71 20.50 9.51
N CYS A 308 20.74 20.16 10.29
CA CYS A 308 20.71 20.23 11.76
C CYS A 308 20.60 21.67 12.28
N MET A 309 21.04 22.67 11.50
CA MET A 309 21.02 24.08 11.86
C MET A 309 19.74 24.81 11.42
N ARG A 310 18.82 24.12 10.74
CA ARG A 310 17.53 24.71 10.34
C ARG A 310 16.62 24.88 11.55
N PRO A 311 15.71 25.88 11.57
CA PRO A 311 14.76 26.08 12.68
C PRO A 311 13.92 24.85 13.02
N LEU A 312 13.64 24.03 11.98
CA LEU A 312 13.04 22.71 12.14
C LEU A 312 13.93 21.68 11.40
N PRO A 313 14.78 20.93 12.12
CA PRO A 313 15.72 19.99 11.52
C PRO A 313 15.00 18.69 11.10
N LEU A 314 14.30 18.74 9.95
CA LEU A 314 13.61 17.59 9.37
C LEU A 314 14.52 16.81 8.41
N LEU A 315 15.03 15.68 8.89
CA LEU A 315 15.87 14.78 8.11
C LEU A 315 15.15 14.24 6.87
N TYR A 316 13.90 13.80 7.01
CA TYR A 316 13.17 13.19 5.89
C TYR A 316 13.04 14.14 4.70
N SER A 317 12.65 15.40 4.94
CA SER A 317 12.55 16.41 3.88
C SER A 317 13.90 16.70 3.25
N HIS A 318 14.98 16.73 4.03
CA HIS A 318 16.33 16.88 3.51
C HIS A 318 16.73 15.71 2.60
N ILE A 319 16.44 14.48 3.01
CA ILE A 319 16.78 13.30 2.21
C ILE A 319 16.01 13.26 0.90
N GLN A 320 14.71 13.53 0.96
CA GLN A 320 13.85 13.60 -0.22
C GLN A 320 14.37 14.62 -1.23
N ASP A 321 14.84 15.78 -0.75
CA ASP A 321 15.40 16.86 -1.59
C ASP A 321 16.78 16.52 -2.15
N VAL A 322 17.73 16.09 -1.31
CA VAL A 322 19.16 15.97 -1.67
C VAL A 322 19.52 14.63 -2.32
N TYR A 323 18.96 13.52 -1.83
CA TYR A 323 19.33 12.19 -2.33
C TYR A 323 18.37 11.67 -3.38
N TRP A 324 17.10 12.08 -3.33
CA TRP A 324 16.04 11.53 -4.19
C TRP A 324 15.46 12.54 -5.17
N ASP A 325 15.86 13.82 -5.11
CA ASP A 325 15.36 14.93 -5.94
C ASP A 325 13.83 15.03 -6.04
N VAL A 326 13.14 14.70 -4.94
CA VAL A 326 11.69 14.78 -4.82
C VAL A 326 11.28 16.22 -4.55
N GLY A 327 10.45 16.77 -5.42
CA GLY A 327 9.94 18.14 -5.30
C GLY A 327 8.85 18.44 -6.30
N PHE A 328 8.15 19.56 -6.07
CA PHE A 328 7.06 20.00 -6.95
C PHE A 328 7.57 20.23 -8.38
N LEU A 329 7.02 19.48 -9.32
CA LEU A 329 7.31 19.49 -10.76
C LEU A 329 8.77 19.21 -11.17
N ARG A 330 9.65 18.82 -10.24
CA ARG A 330 11.07 18.54 -10.58
C ARG A 330 11.25 17.40 -11.57
N TYR A 331 10.35 16.42 -11.52
CA TYR A 331 10.40 15.23 -12.37
C TYR A 331 9.83 15.44 -13.80
N PHE A 332 9.29 16.62 -14.11
CA PHE A 332 8.63 16.91 -15.40
C PHE A 332 9.66 17.27 -16.48
N GLU A 333 10.50 16.30 -16.83
CA GLU A 333 11.46 16.40 -17.92
C GLU A 333 11.04 15.54 -19.13
N LEU A 334 11.40 15.95 -20.35
CA LEU A 334 11.12 15.17 -21.58
C LEU A 334 11.73 13.76 -21.53
N ARG A 335 12.85 13.59 -20.82
CA ARG A 335 13.54 12.31 -20.64
C ARG A 335 12.69 11.29 -19.89
N GLN A 336 11.78 11.77 -19.03
CA GLN A 336 10.96 10.96 -18.15
C GLN A 336 9.62 10.54 -18.77
N ILE A 337 9.34 10.90 -20.04
CA ILE A 337 8.11 10.50 -20.74
C ILE A 337 7.81 8.99 -20.63
N PRO A 338 8.78 8.07 -20.77
CA PRO A 338 8.52 6.64 -20.58
C PRO A 338 7.96 6.31 -19.19
N ASN A 339 8.42 7.00 -18.14
CA ASN A 339 7.96 6.82 -16.76
C ASN A 339 6.55 7.36 -16.55
N PHE A 340 6.17 8.45 -17.23
CA PHE A 340 4.78 8.92 -17.26
C PHE A 340 3.86 7.92 -17.97
N ILE A 341 4.30 7.32 -19.07
CA ILE A 341 3.55 6.27 -19.78
C ILE A 341 3.37 5.06 -18.86
N LEU A 342 4.41 4.68 -18.13
CA LEU A 342 4.38 3.57 -17.16
C LEU A 342 3.37 3.81 -16.02
N ALA A 343 3.23 5.06 -15.55
CA ALA A 343 2.29 5.43 -14.51
C ALA A 343 0.86 5.69 -15.01
N LEU A 344 0.69 5.91 -16.33
CA LEU A 344 -0.56 6.37 -16.94
C LEU A 344 -1.76 5.47 -16.61
N PRO A 345 -1.71 4.12 -16.70
CA PRO A 345 -2.89 3.31 -16.42
C PRO A 345 -3.40 3.46 -14.98
N MET A 346 -2.50 3.53 -13.99
CA MET A 346 -2.89 3.77 -12.59
C MET A 346 -3.48 5.17 -12.41
N ALA A 347 -2.84 6.18 -13.02
CA ALA A 347 -3.34 7.55 -12.97
C ALA A 347 -4.74 7.65 -13.60
N THR A 348 -4.96 7.03 -14.76
CA THR A 348 -6.27 6.97 -15.43
C THR A 348 -7.32 6.32 -14.55
N LEU A 349 -7.04 5.18 -13.91
CA LEU A 349 -8.00 4.56 -12.99
C LEU A 349 -8.35 5.48 -11.81
N GLY A 350 -7.36 6.18 -11.26
CA GLY A 350 -7.57 7.17 -10.21
C GLY A 350 -8.44 8.36 -10.66
N ILE A 351 -8.16 8.93 -11.84
CA ILE A 351 -8.94 10.03 -12.42
C ILE A 351 -10.37 9.59 -12.70
N VAL A 352 -10.55 8.42 -13.32
CA VAL A 352 -11.87 7.84 -13.63
C VAL A 352 -12.65 7.59 -12.34
N ALA A 353 -12.01 7.10 -11.27
CA ALA A 353 -12.67 6.93 -9.98
C ALA A 353 -13.20 8.24 -9.41
N VAL A 354 -12.38 9.29 -9.39
CA VAL A 354 -12.76 10.62 -8.90
C VAL A 354 -13.88 11.21 -9.75
N TYR A 355 -13.73 11.17 -11.08
CA TYR A 355 -14.70 11.71 -12.02
C TYR A 355 -16.05 11.00 -11.92
N ALA A 356 -16.06 9.66 -11.98
CA ALA A 356 -17.29 8.87 -11.89
C ALA A 356 -18.02 9.10 -10.56
N TYR A 357 -17.28 9.15 -9.45
CA TYR A 357 -17.88 9.41 -8.14
C TYR A 357 -18.44 10.83 -8.04
N PHE A 358 -17.72 11.83 -8.55
CA PHE A 358 -18.19 13.22 -8.55
C PHE A 358 -19.45 13.41 -9.40
N GLN A 359 -19.53 12.79 -10.58
CA GLN A 359 -20.72 12.85 -11.42
C GLN A 359 -21.95 12.23 -10.73
N ALA A 360 -21.77 11.11 -10.04
CA ALA A 360 -22.85 10.45 -9.33
C ALA A 360 -23.27 11.16 -8.02
N ASN A 361 -22.34 11.86 -7.36
CA ASN A 361 -22.53 12.41 -6.01
C ASN A 361 -22.07 13.88 -5.88
N SER A 362 -22.36 14.73 -6.86
CA SER A 362 -21.83 16.11 -6.94
C SER A 362 -22.19 16.96 -5.71
N GLU A 363 -23.43 16.90 -5.22
CA GLU A 363 -23.88 17.63 -4.02
C GLU A 363 -23.16 17.15 -2.76
N LEU A 364 -22.92 15.83 -2.64
CA LEU A 364 -22.16 15.25 -1.54
C LEU A 364 -20.72 15.75 -1.55
N CYS A 365 -20.08 15.76 -2.73
CA CYS A 365 -18.71 16.22 -2.91
C CYS A 365 -18.55 17.70 -2.56
N LEU A 366 -19.43 18.57 -3.05
CA LEU A 366 -19.39 20.01 -2.76
C LEU A 366 -19.60 20.32 -1.27
N ARG A 367 -20.34 19.48 -0.55
CA ARG A 367 -20.64 19.65 0.88
C ARG A 367 -19.80 18.75 1.79
N LEU A 368 -18.82 18.05 1.23
CA LEU A 368 -17.98 17.08 1.92
C LEU A 368 -18.76 15.98 2.67
N GLY A 369 -20.02 15.74 2.31
CA GLY A 369 -20.93 14.87 3.08
C GLY A 369 -21.29 15.35 4.49
N LEU A 370 -20.90 16.58 4.87
CA LEU A 370 -21.12 17.13 6.21
C LEU A 370 -22.49 17.80 6.37
N TRP A 371 -23.22 18.03 5.26
CA TRP A 371 -24.50 18.75 5.26
C TRP A 371 -25.56 18.00 4.42
N GLU A 372 -26.62 17.51 5.07
CA GLU A 372 -27.78 16.92 4.37
C GLU A 372 -28.81 18.00 4.02
N THR A 373 -29.31 17.95 2.79
CA THR A 373 -30.49 18.69 2.35
C THR A 373 -31.73 17.99 2.90
N SER A 374 -32.61 18.74 3.56
CA SER A 374 -33.88 18.23 4.12
C SER A 374 -34.88 17.70 3.05
N SER A 375 -34.47 17.57 1.78
CA SER A 375 -35.37 17.36 0.63
C SER A 375 -35.62 15.89 0.26
N LYS A 376 -34.99 14.91 0.91
CA LYS A 376 -35.33 13.48 0.70
C LYS A 376 -35.59 12.77 2.02
N LYS A 377 -36.57 13.29 2.78
CA LYS A 377 -37.23 12.55 3.86
C LYS A 377 -38.19 11.54 3.23
N GLY A 378 -37.65 10.42 2.77
CA GLY A 378 -38.46 9.30 2.30
C GLY A 378 -37.67 8.36 1.40
N LEU A 379 -37.30 7.20 1.94
CA LEU A 379 -37.07 5.96 1.20
C LEU A 379 -35.73 5.68 0.47
N ASP A 380 -34.62 6.39 0.68
CA ASP A 380 -33.36 5.97 0.05
C ASP A 380 -32.58 4.98 0.95
N LYS A 381 -32.76 3.67 0.71
CA LYS A 381 -31.79 2.66 1.17
C LYS A 381 -30.40 3.09 0.68
N PRO A 382 -29.33 2.94 1.49
CA PRO A 382 -27.98 3.26 1.03
C PRO A 382 -27.70 2.49 -0.26
N ILE A 383 -27.30 3.21 -1.32
CA ILE A 383 -26.99 2.62 -2.62
C ILE A 383 -25.75 1.74 -2.42
N PRO A 384 -25.86 0.40 -2.50
CA PRO A 384 -24.69 -0.46 -2.40
C PRO A 384 -23.82 -0.28 -3.65
N GLY A 385 -22.51 -0.42 -3.49
CA GLY A 385 -21.53 -0.35 -4.57
C GLY A 385 -20.60 0.85 -4.47
N PHE A 386 -20.02 1.22 -5.61
CA PHE A 386 -18.97 2.24 -5.71
C PHE A 386 -19.46 3.67 -5.38
N PHE A 387 -20.73 3.97 -5.66
CA PHE A 387 -21.32 5.29 -5.41
C PHE A 387 -21.89 5.47 -4.00
N ASN A 388 -21.63 4.52 -3.09
CA ASN A 388 -22.07 4.63 -1.70
C ASN A 388 -21.42 5.85 -1.03
N PRO A 389 -22.16 6.69 -0.27
CA PRO A 389 -21.62 7.87 0.40
C PRO A 389 -20.41 7.61 1.30
N LYS A 390 -20.27 6.39 1.85
CA LYS A 390 -19.10 5.99 2.65
C LYS A 390 -17.79 5.96 1.85
N VAL A 391 -17.87 5.78 0.53
CA VAL A 391 -16.71 5.73 -0.37
C VAL A 391 -16.08 7.12 -0.53
N PHE A 392 -16.81 8.21 -0.26
CA PHE A 392 -16.36 9.59 -0.44
C PHE A 392 -14.97 9.87 0.14
N VAL A 393 -14.74 9.55 1.42
CA VAL A 393 -13.46 9.84 2.09
C VAL A 393 -12.29 9.09 1.45
N TYR A 394 -12.54 7.87 0.95
CA TYR A 394 -11.53 7.08 0.23
C TYR A 394 -11.22 7.68 -1.14
N ILE A 395 -12.22 8.27 -1.83
CA ILE A 395 -12.02 8.99 -3.09
C ILE A 395 -11.19 10.25 -2.86
N VAL A 396 -11.51 11.04 -1.83
CA VAL A 396 -10.72 12.23 -1.45
C VAL A 396 -9.28 11.84 -1.13
N HIS A 397 -9.09 10.81 -0.30
CA HIS A 397 -7.77 10.28 0.02
C HIS A 397 -7.02 9.85 -1.24
N SER A 398 -7.65 9.06 -2.11
CA SER A 398 -7.05 8.60 -3.37
C SER A 398 -6.71 9.74 -4.33
N ALA A 399 -7.51 10.82 -4.35
CA ALA A 399 -7.26 12.02 -5.15
C ALA A 399 -6.05 12.80 -4.62
N VAL A 400 -5.95 12.98 -3.30
CA VAL A 400 -4.80 13.63 -2.66
C VAL A 400 -3.52 12.86 -2.95
N LEU A 401 -3.55 11.53 -2.82
CA LEU A 401 -2.40 10.68 -3.16
C LEU A 401 -2.03 10.77 -4.63
N LEU A 402 -3.02 10.77 -5.54
CA LEU A 402 -2.78 10.87 -6.97
C LEU A 402 -2.15 12.21 -7.35
N VAL A 403 -2.68 13.33 -6.84
CA VAL A 403 -2.15 14.67 -7.10
C VAL A 403 -0.73 14.79 -6.56
N PHE A 404 -0.50 14.38 -5.30
CA PHE A 404 0.83 14.42 -4.70
C PHE A 404 1.82 13.51 -5.44
N GLY A 405 1.44 12.26 -5.72
CA GLY A 405 2.29 11.30 -6.41
C GLY A 405 2.62 11.68 -7.86
N THR A 406 1.75 12.44 -8.52
CA THR A 406 1.98 12.90 -9.90
C THR A 406 2.82 14.18 -9.93
N LEU A 407 2.58 15.11 -9.00
CA LEU A 407 3.19 16.44 -9.04
C LEU A 407 4.48 16.57 -8.22
N CYS A 408 4.65 15.75 -7.18
CA CYS A 408 5.73 15.93 -6.20
C CYS A 408 6.70 14.74 -6.14
N MET A 409 6.31 13.55 -6.60
CA MET A 409 7.13 12.33 -6.55
C MET A 409 7.62 11.95 -7.95
N HIS A 410 8.61 11.05 -8.01
CA HIS A 410 8.93 10.36 -9.26
C HIS A 410 7.70 9.56 -9.72
N VAL A 411 7.15 9.93 -10.86
CA VAL A 411 5.82 9.46 -11.29
C VAL A 411 5.76 7.94 -11.47
N GLN A 412 6.89 7.31 -11.80
CA GLN A 412 7.03 5.85 -11.91
C GLN A 412 6.61 5.12 -10.61
N VAL A 413 6.83 5.72 -9.44
CA VAL A 413 6.45 5.18 -8.12
C VAL A 413 4.94 5.23 -7.87
N LEU A 414 4.16 5.96 -8.68
CA LEU A 414 2.73 6.18 -8.47
C LEU A 414 1.93 4.87 -8.37
N THR A 415 2.27 3.87 -9.20
CA THR A 415 1.58 2.57 -9.21
C THR A 415 1.71 1.84 -7.87
N ARG A 416 2.93 1.72 -7.34
CA ARG A 416 3.15 1.09 -6.02
C ARG A 416 2.57 1.91 -4.88
N PHE A 417 2.69 3.24 -4.96
CA PHE A 417 2.15 4.17 -3.97
C PHE A 417 0.63 4.09 -3.83
N MET A 418 -0.10 4.10 -4.95
CA MET A 418 -1.56 4.00 -4.95
C MET A 418 -2.04 2.62 -4.51
N ALA A 419 -1.38 1.56 -4.99
CA ALA A 419 -1.77 0.18 -4.72
C ALA A 419 -1.61 -0.25 -3.25
N SER A 420 -0.63 0.29 -2.52
CA SER A 420 -0.45 -0.01 -1.09
C SER A 420 -1.30 0.87 -0.17
N SER A 421 -1.71 2.06 -0.64
CA SER A 421 -2.29 3.09 0.23
C SER A 421 -3.78 3.30 0.05
N SER A 422 -4.34 2.94 -1.11
CA SER A 422 -5.75 3.19 -1.42
C SER A 422 -6.45 1.93 -1.91
N PRO A 423 -7.67 1.62 -1.43
CA PRO A 423 -8.47 0.54 -1.98
C PRO A 423 -9.18 0.95 -3.29
N VAL A 424 -9.24 2.25 -3.59
CA VAL A 424 -10.03 2.83 -4.70
C VAL A 424 -9.65 2.29 -6.07
N PRO A 425 -8.35 2.14 -6.45
CA PRO A 425 -7.99 1.57 -7.76
C PRO A 425 -8.61 0.19 -8.00
N PHE A 426 -8.73 -0.63 -6.96
CA PHE A 426 -9.35 -1.95 -7.04
C PHE A 426 -10.87 -1.87 -7.07
N TRP A 427 -11.47 -0.95 -6.31
CA TRP A 427 -12.92 -0.72 -6.31
C TRP A 427 -13.43 -0.21 -7.66
N ILE A 428 -12.76 0.78 -8.27
CA ILE A 428 -13.16 1.30 -9.58
C ILE A 428 -12.96 0.26 -10.67
N SER A 429 -11.85 -0.48 -10.64
CA SER A 429 -11.58 -1.55 -11.60
C SER A 429 -12.64 -2.64 -11.53
N ALA A 430 -13.00 -3.10 -10.32
CA ALA A 430 -14.06 -4.07 -10.11
C ALA A 430 -15.43 -3.52 -10.55
N HIS A 431 -15.70 -2.24 -10.29
CA HIS A 431 -16.95 -1.59 -10.70
C HIS A 431 -17.08 -1.55 -12.23
N LEU A 432 -16.02 -1.17 -12.94
CA LEU A 432 -15.99 -1.14 -14.40
C LEU A 432 -16.12 -2.54 -15.02
N LEU A 433 -15.48 -3.56 -14.44
CA LEU A 433 -15.66 -4.95 -14.85
C LEU A 433 -17.11 -5.41 -14.65
N LEU A 434 -17.71 -5.12 -13.50
CA LEU A 434 -19.10 -5.49 -13.23
C LEU A 434 -20.11 -4.76 -14.12
N LEU A 435 -19.79 -3.54 -14.57
CA LEU A 435 -20.65 -2.77 -15.46
C LEU A 435 -20.57 -3.27 -16.90
N ASN A 436 -19.37 -3.53 -17.40
CA ASN A 436 -19.14 -3.75 -18.83
C ASN A 436 -19.05 -5.23 -19.21
N GLU A 437 -18.82 -6.16 -18.27
CA GLU A 437 -18.57 -7.56 -18.60
C GLU A 437 -19.85 -8.43 -18.49
N PRO A 438 -20.47 -8.84 -19.61
CA PRO A 438 -21.67 -9.66 -19.60
C PRO A 438 -21.41 -11.05 -18.97
N LEU A 439 -20.20 -11.61 -19.13
CA LEU A 439 -19.84 -12.92 -18.57
C LEU A 439 -19.87 -12.94 -17.04
N LEU A 440 -19.68 -11.79 -16.40
CA LEU A 440 -19.78 -11.71 -14.95
C LEU A 440 -21.24 -11.67 -14.50
N HIS A 441 -22.17 -11.12 -15.31
CA HIS A 441 -23.56 -10.93 -14.92
C HIS A 441 -24.29 -12.28 -14.72
N ARG A 442 -24.62 -12.59 -13.47
CA ARG A 442 -25.45 -13.75 -13.16
C ARG A 442 -26.87 -13.47 -13.65
N ARG A 443 -27.28 -14.10 -14.76
CA ARG A 443 -28.63 -14.01 -15.33
C ARG A 443 -29.67 -14.22 -14.22
N LYS A 444 -30.36 -13.16 -13.78
CA LYS A 444 -31.60 -13.25 -13.01
C LYS A 444 -32.75 -13.16 -14.02
N THR A 445 -33.67 -14.10 -13.88
CA THR A 445 -35.01 -14.26 -14.49
C THR A 445 -35.13 -14.66 -15.97
N SER A 446 -35.91 -15.72 -16.11
CA SER A 446 -36.69 -16.18 -17.25
C SER A 446 -37.25 -15.10 -18.17
N SER A 447 -36.87 -15.17 -19.43
CA SER A 447 -37.81 -15.11 -20.55
C SER A 447 -37.26 -15.96 -21.69
N SER A 448 -38.14 -16.81 -22.21
CA SER A 448 -37.93 -17.66 -23.37
C SER A 448 -37.58 -16.83 -24.59
N THR A 449 -36.47 -17.17 -25.24
CA THR A 449 -36.22 -17.30 -26.70
C THR A 449 -34.74 -17.00 -26.97
N VAL A 450 -34.21 -17.65 -28.02
CA VAL A 450 -32.80 -17.73 -28.46
C VAL A 450 -32.07 -18.94 -27.89
N GLN A 451 -32.36 -20.09 -28.53
CA GLN A 451 -31.43 -21.20 -28.69
C GLN A 451 -30.15 -20.67 -29.37
N LEU A 452 -29.05 -20.61 -28.64
CA LEU A 452 -27.73 -20.73 -29.23
C LEU A 452 -26.86 -21.62 -28.33
N HIS A 453 -26.65 -22.82 -28.83
CA HIS A 453 -25.62 -23.81 -28.51
C HIS A 453 -25.47 -24.33 -27.07
N THR A 454 -26.15 -25.46 -26.90
CA THR A 454 -25.93 -26.58 -25.99
C THR A 454 -24.50 -27.14 -26.00
N ASP A 455 -23.57 -26.45 -25.33
CA ASP A 455 -22.34 -27.07 -24.78
C ASP A 455 -21.94 -26.53 -23.39
N PHE A 456 -22.53 -25.42 -22.94
CA PHE A 456 -22.17 -24.78 -21.66
C PHE A 456 -22.81 -25.41 -20.41
N ARG A 457 -23.63 -26.45 -20.54
CA ARG A 457 -24.48 -26.92 -19.44
C ARG A 457 -23.79 -27.92 -18.48
N ASN A 458 -22.62 -28.44 -18.83
CA ASN A 458 -21.93 -29.46 -18.03
C ASN A 458 -20.66 -28.99 -17.30
N CYS A 459 -20.16 -27.77 -17.54
CA CYS A 459 -18.92 -27.29 -16.86
C CYS A 459 -19.20 -26.48 -15.58
N CYS A 460 -20.43 -25.97 -15.40
CA CYS A 460 -20.80 -25.13 -14.25
C CYS A 460 -21.57 -25.88 -13.15
N LYS A 461 -21.17 -27.13 -12.85
CA LYS A 461 -21.65 -27.83 -11.64
C LYS A 461 -20.49 -27.95 -10.64
N HIS A 462 -20.64 -27.25 -9.52
CA HIS A 462 -19.92 -27.45 -8.26
C HIS A 462 -18.41 -27.15 -8.19
N THR A 463 -17.99 -25.95 -8.60
CA THR A 463 -16.85 -25.31 -7.91
C THR A 463 -17.04 -23.80 -7.84
N THR A 464 -16.77 -23.23 -6.68
CA THR A 464 -16.64 -21.80 -6.40
C THR A 464 -15.51 -21.17 -7.23
N GLN A 465 -15.70 -21.07 -8.53
CA GLN A 465 -14.66 -20.55 -9.43
C GLN A 465 -14.48 -19.04 -9.23
N ASN A 466 -13.22 -18.65 -9.10
CA ASN A 466 -12.82 -17.25 -9.07
C ASN A 466 -13.24 -16.56 -10.40
N PRO A 467 -14.04 -15.49 -10.37
CA PRO A 467 -14.53 -14.81 -11.57
C PRO A 467 -13.40 -14.28 -12.45
N ILE A 468 -12.26 -13.87 -11.89
CA ILE A 468 -11.12 -13.42 -12.70
C ILE A 468 -10.51 -14.61 -13.45
N ALA A 469 -10.29 -15.73 -12.76
CA ALA A 469 -9.75 -16.93 -13.38
C ALA A 469 -10.67 -17.47 -14.49
N ALA A 470 -11.99 -17.33 -14.33
CA ALA A 470 -12.97 -17.70 -15.35
C ALA A 470 -12.93 -16.81 -16.60
N LEU A 471 -12.48 -15.55 -16.49
CA LEU A 471 -12.35 -14.64 -17.63
C LEU A 471 -11.07 -14.88 -18.45
N LEU A 472 -10.01 -15.44 -17.87
CA LEU A 472 -8.72 -15.62 -18.54
C LEU A 472 -8.80 -16.49 -19.82
N PRO A 473 -9.46 -17.66 -19.84
CA PRO A 473 -9.57 -18.48 -21.05
C PRO A 473 -10.36 -17.79 -22.17
N HIS A 474 -11.23 -16.84 -21.80
CA HIS A 474 -12.10 -16.11 -22.72
C HIS A 474 -11.66 -14.67 -22.95
N PHE A 475 -10.38 -14.33 -22.65
CA PHE A 475 -9.89 -12.94 -22.68
C PHE A 475 -10.21 -12.20 -23.99
N LYS A 476 -10.08 -12.87 -25.15
CA LYS A 476 -10.40 -12.29 -26.47
C LYS A 476 -11.89 -11.98 -26.68
N ALA A 477 -12.77 -12.66 -25.96
CA ALA A 477 -14.23 -12.47 -26.02
C ALA A 477 -14.76 -11.48 -24.97
N CYS A 478 -13.93 -11.07 -24.01
CA CYS A 478 -14.28 -10.06 -23.01
C CYS A 478 -14.50 -8.68 -23.63
N SER A 479 -15.20 -7.80 -22.92
CA SER A 479 -15.37 -6.40 -23.34
C SER A 479 -14.01 -5.68 -23.44
N PRO A 480 -13.88 -4.64 -24.30
CA PRO A 480 -12.64 -3.87 -24.42
C PRO A 480 -12.17 -3.28 -23.09
N THR A 481 -13.09 -2.81 -22.24
CA THR A 481 -12.77 -2.29 -20.91
C THR A 481 -12.19 -3.36 -20.00
N THR A 482 -12.77 -4.57 -20.00
CA THR A 482 -12.24 -5.71 -19.25
C THR A 482 -10.86 -6.12 -19.76
N GLN A 483 -10.66 -6.16 -21.07
CA GLN A 483 -9.36 -6.47 -21.69
C GLN A 483 -8.29 -5.46 -21.27
N CYS A 484 -8.59 -4.17 -21.31
CA CYS A 484 -7.65 -3.12 -20.88
C CYS A 484 -7.28 -3.24 -19.40
N ILE A 485 -8.27 -3.42 -18.52
CA ILE A 485 -8.02 -3.50 -17.07
C ILE A 485 -7.28 -4.78 -16.71
N LEU A 486 -7.77 -5.96 -17.13
CA LEU A 486 -7.10 -7.23 -16.83
C LEU A 486 -5.75 -7.34 -17.54
N GLY A 487 -5.65 -6.84 -18.78
CA GLY A 487 -4.40 -6.77 -19.53
C GLY A 487 -3.36 -5.90 -18.82
N TYR A 488 -3.75 -4.75 -18.28
CA TYR A 488 -2.89 -3.92 -17.45
C TYR A 488 -2.43 -4.66 -16.18
N PHE A 489 -3.37 -5.23 -15.41
CA PHE A 489 -3.05 -5.91 -14.16
C PHE A 489 -2.10 -7.09 -14.37
N LEU A 490 -2.37 -7.95 -15.34
CA LEU A 490 -1.57 -9.14 -15.61
C LEU A 490 -0.23 -8.80 -16.26
N SER A 491 -0.20 -7.84 -17.19
CA SER A 491 1.06 -7.46 -17.85
C SER A 491 2.01 -6.79 -16.87
N TYR A 492 1.57 -5.87 -16.02
CA TYR A 492 2.41 -5.25 -14.99
C TYR A 492 2.80 -6.25 -13.89
N TRP A 493 1.90 -7.17 -13.55
CA TRP A 493 2.20 -8.24 -12.59
C TRP A 493 3.36 -9.12 -13.06
N LEU A 494 3.40 -9.50 -14.34
CA LEU A 494 4.47 -10.32 -14.92
C LEU A 494 5.72 -9.50 -15.26
N LEU A 495 5.55 -8.39 -16.00
CA LEU A 495 6.66 -7.55 -16.44
C LEU A 495 7.39 -6.94 -15.26
N GLY A 496 6.67 -6.54 -14.21
CA GLY A 496 7.28 -6.00 -13.00
C GLY A 496 8.13 -7.02 -12.26
N LEU A 497 7.76 -8.30 -12.26
CA LEU A 497 8.63 -9.35 -11.74
C LEU A 497 9.88 -9.51 -12.61
N ALA A 498 9.71 -9.62 -13.93
CA ALA A 498 10.82 -9.82 -14.86
C ALA A 498 11.85 -8.68 -14.83
N LEU A 499 11.39 -7.43 -14.77
CA LEU A 499 12.30 -6.29 -14.80
C LEU A 499 12.96 -6.04 -13.44
N HIS A 500 12.18 -6.06 -12.36
CA HIS A 500 12.70 -5.78 -11.02
C HIS A 500 13.74 -6.81 -10.58
N CYS A 501 13.46 -8.10 -10.75
CA CYS A 501 14.34 -9.17 -10.29
C CYS A 501 15.70 -9.17 -10.99
N ASN A 502 15.84 -8.48 -12.13
CA ASN A 502 17.05 -8.46 -12.93
C ASN A 502 17.70 -7.07 -13.04
N PHE A 503 17.45 -6.18 -12.07
CA PHE A 503 17.96 -4.80 -12.06
C PHE A 503 17.61 -3.97 -13.33
N LEU A 504 16.61 -4.40 -14.11
CA LEU A 504 16.16 -3.64 -15.28
C LEU A 504 15.26 -2.50 -14.80
N PRO A 505 15.36 -1.30 -15.41
CA PRO A 505 14.58 -0.14 -15.01
C PRO A 505 13.09 -0.48 -14.89
N TRP A 506 12.59 -0.43 -13.66
CA TRP A 506 11.20 -0.65 -13.30
C TRP A 506 10.81 0.34 -12.22
N THR A 507 9.51 0.62 -12.13
CA THR A 507 8.87 1.71 -11.36
C THR A 507 9.57 2.15 -10.07
#